data_AF-K1TAR1-F1
#
_entry.id   AF-K1TAR1-F1
#
_cell.length_a   1.000
_cell.length_b   1.000
_cell.length_c   1.000
_cell.angle_alpha   90.00
_cell.angle_beta   90.00
_cell.angle_gamma   90.00
#
_symmetry.space_group_name_H-M   'P 1'
#
loop_
_entity.id
_entity.type
_entity.pdbx_description
1 polymer ?
#
loop_
_entity_poly.entity_id
_entity_poly.type
_entity_poly.pdbx_seq_one_letter_code
_entity_poly.pdbx_strand_id
1 'polypeptide(L)'
;MDVTADVLGNVPSTASQSEYERITAENMKALTGRLQEEHPSMEISVKPFFGGNQFFAFVMEVYTDVRLVGAPPSSIGKFGGDTDNWMWPRHTGDFSIFRVYAGADNRPAEYAPENRPYRAEKFLQNLARRRR
;
A
#
# COMPACT_ATOMS: atom_id res chain seq x y z
N MET A 1 0.27 12.52 -2.84
CA MET A 1 0.24 13.99 -2.99
C MET A 1 -1.05 14.52 -2.36
N ASP A 2 -1.02 15.72 -1.78
CA ASP A 2 -2.23 16.38 -1.26
C ASP A 2 -3.07 16.87 -2.45
N VAL A 3 -4.35 16.50 -2.48
CA VAL A 3 -5.33 16.83 -3.53
C VAL A 3 -6.61 17.42 -2.92
N THR A 4 -6.52 17.94 -1.70
CA THR A 4 -7.68 18.44 -0.96
C THR A 4 -8.40 19.56 -1.73
N ALA A 5 -7.65 20.46 -2.37
CA ALA A 5 -8.21 21.54 -3.17
C ALA A 5 -8.97 21.01 -4.41
N ASP A 6 -8.45 19.98 -5.09
CA ASP A 6 -9.12 19.36 -6.24
C ASP A 6 -10.44 18.68 -5.85
N VAL A 7 -10.51 18.11 -4.64
CA VAL A 7 -11.69 17.36 -4.17
C VAL A 7 -12.73 18.27 -3.52
N LEU A 8 -12.33 19.30 -2.78
CA LEU A 8 -13.25 20.15 -2.00
C LEU A 8 -13.44 21.56 -2.57
N GLY A 9 -12.63 21.99 -3.53
CA GLY A 9 -12.58 23.39 -3.97
C GLY A 9 -13.88 23.96 -4.56
N ASN A 10 -14.78 23.09 -5.04
CA ASN A 10 -16.08 23.47 -5.57
C ASN A 10 -17.26 23.07 -4.66
N VAL A 11 -16.99 22.55 -3.46
CA VAL A 11 -18.03 22.12 -2.51
C VAL A 11 -18.50 23.34 -1.72
N PRO A 12 -19.77 23.75 -1.84
CA PRO A 12 -20.28 24.88 -1.06
C PRO A 12 -20.28 24.57 0.44
N SER A 13 -19.93 25.55 1.28
CA SER A 13 -19.98 25.40 2.74
C SER A 13 -21.41 25.17 3.28
N THR A 14 -22.42 25.48 2.49
CA THR A 14 -23.85 25.27 2.79
C THR A 14 -24.40 23.96 2.23
N ALA A 15 -23.57 23.13 1.58
CA ALA A 15 -24.01 21.88 1.00
C ALA A 15 -24.56 20.93 2.08
N SER A 16 -25.67 20.25 1.76
CA SER A 16 -26.14 19.13 2.57
C SER A 16 -25.14 17.96 2.52
N GLN A 17 -25.24 17.03 3.47
CA GLN A 17 -24.37 15.86 3.51
C GLN A 17 -24.41 15.02 2.23
N SER A 18 -25.60 14.84 1.65
CA SER A 18 -25.77 14.09 0.40
C SER A 18 -25.16 14.81 -0.80
N GLU A 19 -25.27 16.15 -0.85
CA GLU A 19 -24.63 16.96 -1.89
C GLU A 19 -23.11 16.93 -1.76
N TYR A 20 -22.60 17.04 -0.53
CA TYR A 20 -21.17 16.92 -0.23
C TYR A 20 -20.62 15.57 -0.74
N GLU A 21 -21.25 14.45 -0.36
CA GLU A 21 -20.83 13.11 -0.77
C GLU A 21 -20.90 12.93 -2.29
N ARG A 22 -21.95 13.45 -2.93
CA ARG A 22 -22.08 13.37 -4.39
C ARG A 22 -20.97 14.15 -5.10
N ILE A 23 -20.76 15.41 -4.72
CA ILE A 23 -19.77 16.30 -5.37
C ILE A 23 -18.35 15.76 -5.14
N THR A 24 -18.03 15.37 -3.90
CA THR A 24 -16.70 14.82 -3.60
C THR A 24 -16.44 13.51 -4.34
N ALA A 25 -17.42 12.61 -4.44
CA ALA A 25 -17.28 11.38 -5.23
C ALA A 25 -17.08 11.66 -6.73
N GLU A 26 -17.81 12.63 -7.29
CA GLU A 26 -17.64 13.07 -8.69
C GLU A 26 -16.24 13.65 -8.92
N ASN A 27 -15.78 14.54 -8.04
CA ASN A 27 -14.46 15.15 -8.12
C ASN A 27 -13.35 14.10 -7.98
N MET A 28 -13.47 13.18 -7.02
CA MET A 28 -12.51 12.08 -6.84
C MET A 28 -12.44 11.19 -8.07
N LYS A 29 -13.58 10.88 -8.70
CA LYS A 29 -13.62 10.07 -9.92
C LYS A 29 -12.95 10.80 -11.09
N ALA A 30 -13.26 12.08 -11.29
CA ALA A 30 -12.65 12.89 -12.35
C ALA A 30 -11.13 13.03 -12.14
N LEU A 31 -10.71 13.34 -10.91
CA LEU A 31 -9.30 13.41 -10.53
C LEU A 31 -8.57 12.09 -10.75
N THR A 32 -9.18 10.98 -10.34
CA THR A 32 -8.59 9.63 -10.52
C THR A 32 -8.41 9.32 -12.00
N GLY A 33 -9.40 9.64 -12.85
CA GLY A 33 -9.27 9.47 -14.31
C GLY A 33 -8.13 10.28 -14.90
N ARG A 34 -8.04 11.58 -14.54
CA ARG A 34 -6.94 12.44 -14.99
C ARG A 34 -5.57 11.91 -14.56
N LEU A 35 -5.41 11.55 -13.29
CA LEU A 35 -4.15 11.00 -12.78
C LEU A 35 -3.81 9.64 -13.42
N GLN A 36 -4.82 8.85 -13.80
CA GLN A 36 -4.61 7.59 -14.50
C GLN A 36 -4.09 7.82 -15.93
N GLU A 37 -4.57 8.86 -16.62
CA GLU A 37 -4.05 9.27 -17.92
C GLU A 37 -2.61 9.78 -17.83
N GLU A 38 -2.27 10.53 -16.78
CA GLU A 38 -0.92 11.01 -16.49
C GLU A 38 0.04 9.85 -16.10
N HIS A 39 -0.49 8.78 -15.50
CA HIS A 39 0.28 7.61 -15.05
C HIS A 39 -0.33 6.27 -15.52
N PRO A 40 -0.28 5.93 -16.83
CA PRO A 40 -1.04 4.81 -17.41
C PRO A 40 -0.74 3.42 -16.82
N SER A 41 0.45 3.21 -16.25
CA SER A 41 0.91 1.93 -15.71
C SER A 41 0.92 1.87 -14.18
N MET A 42 0.34 2.86 -13.51
CA MET A 42 0.31 2.95 -12.04
C MET A 42 -1.13 2.87 -11.55
N GLU A 43 -1.30 2.33 -10.35
CA GLU A 43 -2.59 2.34 -9.65
C GLU A 43 -2.76 3.66 -8.91
N ILE A 44 -3.91 4.31 -9.14
CA ILE A 44 -4.27 5.57 -8.51
C ILE A 44 -5.32 5.33 -7.44
N SER A 45 -5.06 5.83 -6.23
CA SER A 45 -5.97 5.71 -5.10
C SER A 45 -6.09 7.05 -4.38
N VAL A 46 -7.29 7.65 -4.41
CA VAL A 46 -7.58 8.88 -3.67
C VAL A 46 -8.30 8.50 -2.37
N LYS A 47 -7.75 8.92 -1.22
CA LYS A 47 -8.30 8.55 0.09
C LYS A 47 -8.55 9.78 0.96
N PRO A 48 -9.69 9.81 1.69
CA PRO A 48 -9.95 10.82 2.70
C PRO A 48 -9.15 10.54 3.98
N PHE A 49 -8.70 11.62 4.61
CA PHE A 49 -8.06 11.64 5.91
C PHE A 49 -8.80 12.63 6.82
N PHE A 50 -8.61 12.48 8.13
CA PHE A 50 -9.20 13.35 9.15
C PHE A 50 -10.73 13.54 8.97
N GLY A 51 -11.44 12.45 8.69
CA GLY A 51 -12.89 12.47 8.50
C GLY A 51 -13.36 13.15 7.21
N GLY A 52 -12.49 13.32 6.21
CA GLY A 52 -12.81 14.01 4.95
C GLY A 52 -12.35 15.46 4.90
N ASN A 53 -11.60 15.93 5.91
CA ASN A 53 -11.02 17.27 5.89
C ASN A 53 -9.80 17.39 4.98
N GLN A 54 -9.14 16.27 4.66
CA GLN A 54 -8.01 16.23 3.73
C GLN A 54 -8.11 15.03 2.80
N PHE A 55 -7.58 15.18 1.58
CA PHE A 55 -7.54 14.10 0.60
C PHE A 55 -6.13 13.94 0.06
N PHE A 56 -5.67 12.69 0.01
CA PHE A 56 -4.38 12.34 -0.57
C PHE A 56 -4.56 11.36 -1.73
N ALA A 57 -3.90 11.65 -2.85
CA ALA A 57 -3.74 10.72 -3.96
C ALA A 57 -2.45 9.92 -3.80
N PHE A 58 -2.57 8.60 -3.89
CA PHE A 58 -1.48 7.64 -3.95
C PHE A 58 -1.35 7.17 -5.39
N VAL A 59 -0.17 7.35 -5.96
CA VAL A 59 0.21 6.85 -7.29
C VAL A 59 1.22 5.73 -7.05
N MET A 60 0.84 4.50 -7.34
CA MET A 60 1.57 3.31 -6.88
C MET A 60 1.91 2.40 -8.05
N GLU A 61 3.15 1.91 -8.07
CA GLU A 61 3.51 0.76 -8.88
C GLU A 61 3.09 -0.51 -8.14
N VAL A 62 2.25 -1.33 -8.77
CA VAL A 62 1.70 -2.54 -8.14
C VAL A 62 2.32 -3.77 -8.77
N TYR A 63 3.21 -4.43 -8.03
CA TYR A 63 3.85 -5.67 -8.46
C TYR A 63 2.97 -6.87 -8.08
N THR A 64 2.54 -7.64 -9.07
CA THR A 64 1.60 -8.77 -8.88
C THR A 64 2.30 -10.13 -8.73
N ASP A 65 3.55 -10.27 -9.20
CA ASP A 65 4.36 -11.49 -9.01
C ASP A 65 5.10 -11.46 -7.66
N VAL A 66 4.46 -11.98 -6.62
CA VAL A 66 5.01 -12.09 -5.26
C VAL A 66 5.12 -13.56 -4.86
N ARG A 67 6.34 -14.03 -4.56
CA ARG A 67 6.61 -15.44 -4.26
C ARG A 67 7.07 -15.63 -2.83
N LEU A 68 6.55 -16.66 -2.16
CA LEU A 68 7.02 -17.08 -0.84
C LEU A 68 8.46 -17.59 -0.94
N VAL A 69 9.35 -17.08 -0.07
CA VAL A 69 10.76 -17.52 0.02
C VAL A 69 10.99 -18.36 1.26
N GLY A 70 10.36 -18.01 2.38
CA GLY A 70 10.53 -18.74 3.62
C GLY A 70 9.48 -18.36 4.65
N ALA A 71 9.02 -19.36 5.37
CA ALA A 71 8.18 -19.19 6.55
C ALA A 71 8.68 -20.14 7.64
N PRO A 72 8.75 -19.69 8.90
CA PRO A 72 9.03 -20.59 10.01
C PRO A 72 7.86 -21.58 10.19
N PRO A 73 8.09 -22.76 10.80
CA PRO A 73 7.01 -23.65 11.21
C PRO A 73 5.96 -22.94 12.07
N SER A 74 4.70 -23.35 12.00
CA SER A 74 3.62 -22.73 12.79
C SER A 74 3.84 -22.79 14.30
N SER A 75 4.59 -23.79 14.78
CA SER A 75 5.02 -23.88 16.19
C SER A 75 5.94 -22.74 16.63
N ILE A 76 6.52 -21.98 15.70
CA ILE A 76 7.31 -20.78 15.95
C ILE A 76 6.53 -19.53 15.51
N GLY A 77 6.01 -19.54 14.29
CA GLY A 77 5.30 -18.40 13.69
C GLY A 77 3.96 -18.05 14.35
N LYS A 78 3.29 -19.04 14.95
CA LYS A 78 2.05 -18.87 15.74
C LYS A 78 2.19 -19.51 17.14
N PHE A 79 3.38 -19.47 17.73
CA PHE A 79 3.60 -19.94 19.09
C PHE A 79 2.68 -19.22 20.09
N GLY A 80 2.07 -19.97 21.01
CA GLY A 80 1.06 -19.47 21.95
C GLY A 80 -0.35 -19.33 21.37
N GLY A 81 -0.51 -19.48 20.04
CA GLY A 81 -1.80 -19.50 19.38
C GLY A 81 -2.68 -18.28 19.71
N ASP A 82 -3.98 -18.54 19.85
CA ASP A 82 -4.96 -17.51 20.21
C ASP A 82 -4.94 -17.18 21.71
N THR A 83 -4.44 -18.10 22.56
CA THR A 83 -4.27 -17.89 24.01
C THR A 83 -3.35 -16.72 24.31
N ASP A 84 -2.27 -16.58 23.53
CA ASP A 84 -1.31 -15.49 23.71
C ASP A 84 -1.66 -14.26 22.83
N ASN A 85 -2.74 -14.31 22.05
CA ASN A 85 -3.12 -13.18 21.21
C ASN A 85 -3.49 -11.97 22.06
N TRP A 86 -2.87 -10.82 21.76
CA TRP A 86 -2.96 -9.58 22.57
C TRP A 86 -2.36 -9.65 23.99
N MET A 87 -1.57 -10.68 24.29
CA MET A 87 -0.96 -10.87 25.61
C MET A 87 0.55 -10.58 25.61
N TRP A 88 1.04 -10.21 26.79
CA TRP A 88 2.46 -10.08 27.13
C TRP A 88 2.72 -10.81 28.47
N PRO A 89 3.85 -11.53 28.65
CA PRO A 89 4.99 -11.71 27.75
C PRO A 89 4.68 -12.58 26.52
N ARG A 90 5.33 -12.26 25.39
CA ARG A 90 5.13 -12.95 24.10
C ARG A 90 6.44 -13.55 23.59
N HIS A 91 6.35 -14.75 23.05
CA HIS A 91 7.51 -15.52 22.54
C HIS A 91 7.29 -16.01 21.10
N THR A 92 6.42 -15.35 20.35
CA THR A 92 6.05 -15.70 18.98
C THR A 92 7.06 -15.13 17.98
N GLY A 93 7.67 -15.99 17.16
CA GLY A 93 8.56 -15.59 16.07
C GLY A 93 7.77 -15.32 14.79
N ASP A 94 6.86 -14.34 14.83
CA ASP A 94 5.90 -14.07 13.76
C ASP A 94 6.54 -13.28 12.61
N PHE A 95 7.11 -13.99 11.65
CA PHE A 95 7.61 -13.42 10.40
C PHE A 95 7.47 -14.39 9.23
N SER A 96 7.40 -13.85 8.02
CA SER A 96 7.55 -14.60 6.78
C SER A 96 8.29 -13.74 5.76
N ILE A 97 8.93 -14.38 4.79
CA ILE A 97 9.76 -13.73 3.78
C ILE A 97 9.17 -14.01 2.41
N PHE A 98 8.87 -12.94 1.70
CA PHE A 98 8.46 -12.95 0.31
C PHE A 98 9.51 -12.27 -0.56
N ARG A 99 9.50 -12.57 -1.86
CA ARG A 99 10.29 -11.89 -2.88
C ARG A 99 9.37 -11.40 -3.97
N VAL A 100 9.47 -10.11 -4.25
CA VAL A 100 8.81 -9.46 -5.38
C VAL A 100 9.62 -9.75 -6.65
N TYR A 101 8.92 -10.10 -7.72
CA TYR A 101 9.45 -10.31 -9.06
C TYR A 101 8.92 -9.24 -10.02
N ALA A 102 9.69 -8.95 -11.05
CA ALA A 102 9.45 -7.92 -12.03
C ALA A 102 9.85 -8.39 -13.44
N GLY A 103 9.38 -7.68 -14.46
CA GLY A 103 9.81 -7.87 -15.83
C GLY A 103 11.31 -7.61 -16.02
N ALA A 104 11.84 -7.90 -17.21
CA ALA A 104 13.25 -7.71 -17.52
C ALA A 104 13.72 -6.23 -17.40
N ASP A 105 12.78 -5.31 -17.49
CA ASP A 105 12.93 -3.86 -17.32
C ASP A 105 12.75 -3.39 -15.86
N ASN A 106 12.63 -4.32 -14.92
CA ASN A 106 12.36 -4.07 -13.50
C ASN A 106 10.99 -3.40 -13.23
N ARG A 107 10.03 -3.47 -14.17
CA ARG A 107 8.66 -2.98 -14.00
C ARG A 107 7.69 -4.07 -13.53
N PRO A 108 6.51 -3.71 -13.00
CA PRO A 108 5.46 -4.67 -12.70
C PRO A 108 5.11 -5.55 -13.89
N ALA A 109 4.98 -6.84 -13.63
CA ALA A 109 4.56 -7.83 -14.61
C ALA A 109 3.75 -8.92 -13.92
N GLU A 110 2.80 -9.49 -14.66
CA GLU A 110 2.13 -10.73 -14.26
C GLU A 110 3.14 -11.87 -14.09
N TYR A 111 2.72 -12.91 -13.38
CA TYR A 111 3.58 -14.08 -13.16
C TYR A 111 4.10 -14.67 -14.48
N ALA A 112 5.42 -14.77 -14.58
CA ALA A 112 6.10 -15.51 -15.62
C ALA A 112 7.35 -16.21 -15.05
N PRO A 113 7.68 -17.43 -15.49
CA PRO A 113 8.91 -18.12 -15.10
C PRO A 113 10.18 -17.29 -15.35
N GLU A 114 10.16 -16.43 -16.37
CA GLU A 114 11.29 -15.61 -16.83
C GLU A 114 11.45 -14.30 -16.04
N ASN A 115 10.47 -13.93 -15.21
CA ASN A 115 10.54 -12.74 -14.36
C ASN A 115 11.76 -12.82 -13.43
N ARG A 116 12.31 -11.65 -13.13
CA ARG A 116 13.54 -11.52 -12.33
C ARG A 116 13.21 -10.91 -10.97
N PRO A 117 14.00 -11.19 -9.92
CA PRO A 117 13.84 -10.51 -8.64
C PRO A 117 13.87 -8.99 -8.81
N TYR A 118 12.86 -8.31 -8.26
CA TYR A 118 12.79 -6.85 -8.29
C TYR A 118 14.02 -6.24 -7.60
N ARG A 119 14.63 -5.26 -8.25
CA ARG A 119 15.75 -4.50 -7.73
C ARG A 119 15.24 -3.19 -7.13
N ALA A 120 15.01 -3.19 -5.83
CA ALA A 120 14.60 -2.01 -5.09
C ALA A 120 15.72 -0.96 -5.02
N GLU A 121 15.36 0.32 -5.16
CA GLU A 121 16.29 1.44 -4.96
C GLU A 121 16.78 1.55 -3.51
N LYS A 122 15.89 1.21 -2.57
CA LYS A 122 16.15 1.26 -1.13
C LYS A 122 15.64 -0.02 -0.46
N PHE A 123 16.37 -0.47 0.55
CA PHE A 123 15.98 -1.58 1.42
C PHE A 123 16.47 -1.32 2.84
N LEU A 124 15.78 -1.91 3.83
CA LEU A 124 16.18 -1.79 5.23
C LEU A 124 17.44 -2.60 5.48
N GLN A 125 18.42 -1.98 6.14
CA GLN A 125 19.64 -2.68 6.57
C GLN A 125 19.44 -3.24 7.97
N ASN A 126 19.95 -4.45 8.20
CA ASN A 126 19.94 -5.05 9.53
C ASN A 126 20.81 -4.22 10.48
N LEU A 127 20.23 -3.77 11.59
CA LEU A 127 20.96 -3.04 12.61
C LEU A 127 21.75 -4.02 13.51
N ALA A 128 22.74 -4.70 12.95
CA ALA A 128 23.64 -5.54 13.73
C ALA A 128 24.71 -4.64 14.38
N ARG A 129 24.43 -4.11 15.58
CA ARG A 129 25.50 -3.56 16.42
C ARG A 129 26.42 -4.71 16.81
N ARG A 130 27.57 -4.84 16.13
CA ARG A 130 28.66 -5.69 16.60
C ARG A 130 29.06 -5.21 17.99
N ARG A 131 28.67 -5.95 19.03
CA ARG A 131 29.28 -5.79 20.35
C ARG A 131 30.76 -6.14 20.17
N ARG A 132 31.64 -5.17 20.44
CA ARG A 132 33.07 -5.41 20.62
C ARG A 132 33.28 -6.16 21.93
#